data_AF-A0A8C4MNM0-F1
#
_entry.id   AF-A0A8C4MNM0-F1
#
_cell.length_a   1.000
_cell.length_b   1.000
_cell.length_c   1.000
_cell.angle_alpha   90.00
_cell.angle_beta   90.00
_cell.angle_gamma   90.00
#
_symmetry.space_group_name_H-M   'P 1'
#
loop_
_entity.id
_entity.type
_entity.pdbx_description
1 polymer ?
#
loop_
_entity_poly.entity_id
_entity_poly.type
_entity_poly.pdbx_seq_one_letter_code
_entity_poly.pdbx_strand_id
1 'polypeptide(L)'
;IGVTNICLKPCEQTRELLGIEEPLFRRTIALPYRDNIGLFLEQKGHSGVKSDSLTFSEFVKEARLEDYAPQITAPEEKEALYYFEP
;
A
#
# COMPACT_ATOMS: atom_id res chain seq x y z
N ILE A 1 -5.88 6.16 21.27
CA ILE A 1 -4.41 5.97 21.26
C ILE A 1 -3.98 6.01 19.81
N GLY A 2 -3.42 7.14 19.37
CA GLY A 2 -3.21 7.44 17.96
C GLY A 2 -2.14 6.56 17.32
N VAL A 3 -2.42 6.09 16.11
CA VAL A 3 -1.58 5.25 15.23
C VAL A 3 -0.31 5.92 14.70
N THR A 4 0.14 7.01 15.34
CA THR A 4 1.28 7.84 14.89
C THR A 4 2.63 7.45 15.51
N ASN A 5 2.72 6.41 16.35
CA ASN A 5 3.89 6.23 17.24
C ASN A 5 4.56 4.84 17.24
N ILE A 6 4.35 3.96 16.25
CA ILE A 6 5.08 2.67 16.25
C ILE A 6 6.54 2.84 15.78
N CYS A 7 6.85 3.87 14.97
CA CYS A 7 8.22 4.13 14.51
C CYS A 7 9.04 5.06 15.44
N LEU A 8 8.44 5.67 16.47
CA LEU A 8 9.14 6.69 17.26
C LEU A 8 10.05 6.12 18.36
N LYS A 9 9.66 5.01 19.00
CA LYS A 9 10.29 4.59 20.27
C LYS A 9 11.66 3.91 20.14
N PRO A 10 11.90 2.96 19.20
CA PRO A 10 13.19 2.27 19.13
C PRO A 10 14.28 3.08 18.42
N CYS A 11 13.88 4.02 17.55
CA CYS A 11 14.81 4.71 16.65
C CYS A 11 15.39 6.00 17.26
N GLU A 12 14.78 6.56 18.31
CA GLU A 12 15.22 7.82 18.92
C GLU A 12 16.65 7.73 19.47
N GLN A 13 16.94 6.70 20.28
CA GLN A 13 18.28 6.50 20.86
C GLN A 13 19.35 6.21 19.81
N THR A 14 19.03 5.41 18.78
CA THR A 14 19.97 5.12 17.69
C THR A 14 20.22 6.36 16.84
N ARG A 15 19.20 7.19 16.64
CA ARG A 15 19.30 8.43 15.87
C ARG A 15 20.12 9.50 16.61
N GLU A 16 19.91 9.65 17.92
CA GLU A 16 20.69 10.54 18.77
C GLU A 16 22.17 10.15 18.79
N LEU A 17 22.46 8.85 18.88
CA LEU A 17 23.84 8.32 18.82
C LEU A 17 24.52 8.57 17.46
N LEU A 18 23.77 8.51 16.36
CA LEU A 18 24.30 8.65 14.99
C LEU A 18 24.21 10.09 14.44
N GLY A 19 23.58 11.02 15.17
CA GLY A 19 23.42 12.42 14.73
C GLY A 19 22.53 12.61 13.50
N ILE A 20 21.54 11.74 13.30
CA ILE A 20 20.64 11.77 12.12
C ILE A 20 19.39 12.60 12.46
N GLU A 21 18.83 13.35 11.51
CA GLU A 21 17.59 14.11 11.72
C GLU A 21 16.34 13.21 11.56
N GLU A 22 15.26 13.52 12.28
CA GLU A 22 13.98 12.81 12.15
C GLU A 22 13.38 13.00 10.74
N PRO A 23 13.23 11.94 9.94
CA PRO A 23 12.57 12.07 8.66
C PRO A 23 11.07 12.35 8.85
N LEU A 24 10.54 13.27 8.05
CA LEU A 24 9.11 13.60 8.04
C LEU A 24 8.29 12.45 7.44
N PHE A 25 7.83 11.53 8.28
CA PHE A 25 6.84 10.54 7.87
C PHE A 25 5.45 11.18 7.77
N ARG A 26 5.12 11.70 6.59
CA ARG A 26 3.76 12.18 6.28
C ARG A 26 2.76 11.07 5.97
N ARG A 27 3.25 9.84 5.76
CA ARG A 27 2.43 8.65 5.52
C ARG A 27 2.10 7.96 6.84
N THR A 28 0.86 7.54 7.01
CA THR A 28 0.46 6.70 8.13
C THR A 28 1.01 5.29 7.90
N ILE A 29 1.79 4.78 8.85
CA ILE A 29 2.31 3.41 8.85
C ILE A 29 1.22 2.33 8.97
N ALA A 30 0.01 2.71 9.38
CA ALA A 30 -1.15 1.84 9.42
C ALA A 30 -1.76 1.59 8.03
N LEU A 31 -1.40 2.42 7.04
CA LEU A 31 -1.85 2.23 5.67
C LEU A 31 -0.87 1.36 4.90
N PRO A 32 -1.35 0.39 4.11
CA PRO A 32 -0.49 -0.39 3.24
C PRO A 32 0.27 0.52 2.26
N TYR A 33 1.52 0.16 1.95
CA TYR A 33 2.38 0.93 1.03
C TYR A 33 1.93 0.83 -0.44
N ARG A 34 1.08 -0.15 -0.77
CA ARG A 34 0.57 -0.46 -2.11
C ARG A 34 -0.93 -0.72 -2.06
N ASP A 35 -1.59 -0.60 -3.21
CA ASP A 35 -2.97 -1.06 -3.40
C ASP A 35 -3.08 -2.56 -3.14
N ASN A 36 -4.26 -3.02 -2.74
CA ASN A 36 -4.53 -4.43 -2.46
C ASN A 36 -4.13 -5.34 -3.64
N ILE A 37 -4.31 -4.85 -4.87
CA ILE A 37 -3.92 -5.57 -6.10
C ILE A 37 -2.40 -5.73 -6.18
N GLY A 38 -1.65 -4.67 -5.90
CA GLY A 38 -0.18 -4.71 -5.91
C GLY A 38 0.36 -5.70 -4.87
N LEU A 39 -0.16 -5.64 -3.64
CA LEU A 39 0.24 -6.56 -2.57
C LEU A 39 -0.05 -8.03 -2.92
N PHE A 40 -1.22 -8.30 -3.51
CA PHE A 40 -1.58 -9.64 -3.98
C PHE A 40 -0.61 -10.14 -5.06
N LEU A 41 -0.24 -9.30 -6.03
CA LEU A 41 0.66 -9.67 -7.11
C LEU A 41 2.11 -9.85 -6.64
N GLU A 42 2.56 -9.07 -5.66
CA GLU A 42 3.86 -9.28 -5.01
C GLU A 42 3.91 -10.66 -4.35
N GLN A 43 2.85 -11.04 -3.63
CA GLN A 43 2.75 -12.37 -3.02
C GLN A 43 2.63 -13.49 -4.07
N LYS A 44 1.88 -13.25 -5.15
CA LYS A 44 1.67 -14.22 -6.23
C LYS A 44 2.88 -14.38 -7.15
N GLY A 45 3.74 -13.36 -7.24
CA GLY A 45 4.96 -13.38 -8.05
C GLY A 45 6.01 -14.38 -7.58
N HIS A 46 5.93 -14.82 -6.32
CA HIS A 46 6.78 -15.91 -5.82
C HIS A 46 6.34 -17.25 -6.41
N SER A 47 7.27 -17.96 -7.06
CA SER A 47 6.99 -19.28 -7.64
C SER A 47 6.81 -20.35 -6.55
N GLY A 48 5.65 -21.01 -6.52
CA GLY A 48 5.39 -22.16 -5.65
C GLY A 48 3.91 -22.61 -5.67
N VAL A 49 3.66 -23.90 -5.40
CA VAL A 49 2.31 -24.51 -5.41
C VAL A 49 1.31 -23.77 -4.51
N LYS A 50 1.80 -23.16 -3.42
CA LYS A 50 0.99 -22.36 -2.49
C LYS A 50 0.56 -21.02 -3.08
N SER A 51 1.42 -20.38 -3.88
CA SER A 51 1.12 -19.10 -4.54
C SER A 51 0.07 -19.25 -5.64
N ASP A 52 0.10 -20.37 -6.36
CA ASP A 52 -0.89 -20.69 -7.42
C ASP A 52 -2.31 -20.85 -6.87
N SER A 53 -2.44 -21.30 -5.61
CA SER A 53 -3.73 -21.55 -4.97
C SER A 53 -4.35 -20.29 -4.34
N LEU A 54 -3.61 -19.19 -4.23
CA LEU A 54 -4.05 -17.99 -3.52
C LEU A 54 -5.06 -17.19 -4.36
N THR A 55 -6.27 -17.02 -3.83
CA THR A 55 -7.32 -16.18 -4.46
C THR A 55 -7.28 -14.76 -3.91
N PHE A 56 -7.56 -13.76 -4.76
CA PHE A 56 -7.58 -12.35 -4.35
C PHE A 56 -8.56 -12.06 -3.20
N SER A 57 -9.76 -12.65 -3.24
CA SER A 57 -10.77 -12.45 -2.20
C SER A 57 -10.34 -13.00 -0.83
N GLU A 58 -9.66 -14.15 -0.82
CA GLU A 58 -9.10 -14.74 0.40
C GLU A 58 -7.97 -13.89 0.96
N PHE A 59 -7.10 -13.39 0.08
CA PHE A 59 -6.01 -12.47 0.44
C PHE A 59 -6.54 -11.20 1.12
N VAL A 60 -7.54 -10.54 0.53
CA VAL A 60 -8.11 -9.30 1.09
C VAL A 60 -8.72 -9.55 2.47
N LYS A 61 -9.41 -10.69 2.63
CA LYS A 61 -10.06 -11.08 3.89
C LYS A 61 -9.06 -11.40 4.99
N GLU A 62 -8.01 -12.15 4.66
CA GLU A 62 -6.96 -12.52 5.62
C GLU A 62 -6.12 -11.30 6.03
N ALA A 63 -5.82 -10.42 5.07
CA ALA A 63 -5.04 -9.20 5.30
C ALA A 63 -5.86 -8.05 5.92
N ARG A 64 -7.18 -8.22 6.08
CA ARG A 64 -8.11 -7.20 6.60
C ARG A 64 -8.03 -5.88 5.82
N LEU A 65 -7.96 -6.00 4.49
CA LEU A 65 -7.77 -4.89 3.56
C LEU A 65 -9.08 -4.46 2.89
N GLU A 66 -10.24 -4.89 3.39
CA GLU A 66 -11.55 -4.58 2.79
C GLU A 66 -11.80 -3.08 2.68
N ASP A 67 -11.38 -2.33 3.71
CA ASP A 67 -11.54 -0.87 3.79
C ASP A 67 -10.67 -0.09 2.80
N TYR A 68 -9.68 -0.76 2.20
CA TYR A 68 -8.69 -0.18 1.28
C TYR A 68 -8.82 -0.72 -0.14
N ALA A 69 -9.94 -1.38 -0.47
CA ALA A 69 -10.19 -1.87 -1.80
C ALA A 69 -10.07 -0.72 -2.82
N PRO A 70 -9.32 -0.92 -3.93
CA PRO A 70 -9.22 0.11 -4.95
C PRO A 70 -10.60 0.37 -5.53
N GLN A 71 -10.99 1.64 -5.53
CA GLN A 71 -12.18 2.12 -6.21
C GLN A 71 -11.87 2.05 -7.71
N ILE A 72 -12.07 0.88 -8.34
CA ILE A 72 -11.94 0.73 -9.79
C ILE A 72 -13.09 1.52 -10.41
N THR A 73 -12.89 2.81 -10.58
CA THR A 73 -13.64 3.62 -11.52
C THR A 73 -13.08 3.22 -12.88
N ALA A 74 -13.79 2.34 -13.58
CA ALA A 74 -13.51 2.13 -14.99
C ALA A 74 -13.47 3.52 -15.65
N PRO A 75 -12.50 3.82 -16.52
CA PRO A 75 -12.56 5.07 -17.26
C PRO A 75 -13.87 5.03 -18.04
N GLU A 76 -14.81 5.91 -17.71
CA GLU A 76 -15.88 6.23 -18.64
C GLU A 76 -15.17 6.65 -19.92
N GLU A 77 -15.57 6.09 -21.06
CA GLU A 77 -15.00 6.27 -22.40
C GLU A 77 -15.07 7.72 -22.94
N LYS A 78 -15.14 8.72 -22.06
CA LYS A 78 -15.46 10.12 -22.34
C LYS A 78 -14.22 11.02 -22.53
N GLU A 79 -13.01 10.52 -22.31
CA GLU A 79 -11.78 11.31 -22.49
C GLU A 79 -11.10 11.16 -23.87
N ALA A 80 -11.70 10.41 -24.80
CA ALA A 80 -11.19 10.30 -26.17
C ALA A 80 -11.56 11.48 -27.10
N LEU A 81 -12.23 12.53 -26.60
CA LEU A 81 -12.80 13.59 -27.46
C LEU A 81 -12.25 15.01 -27.27
N TYR A 82 -11.11 15.19 -26.59
CA TYR A 82 -10.54 16.54 -26.37
C TYR A 82 -9.13 16.74 -26.95
N TYR A 83 -8.87 16.14 -28.11
CA TYR A 83 -7.73 16.51 -28.98
C TYR A 83 -8.19 16.59 -30.44
N PHE A 84 -8.94 17.63 -30.76
CA PHE A 84 -9.11 18.21 -32.11
C PHE A 84 -9.47 19.69 -31.87
N GLU A 85 -8.46 20.55 -31.73
CA GLU A 85 -8.02 21.57 -32.73
C GLU A 85 -8.96 22.79 -32.81
N PRO A 86 -8.49 24.00 -33.21
CA PRO A 86 -7.34 24.32 -34.09
C PRO A 86 -6.13 25.01 -33.42
#